data_AF-A0A0U5GCY3-F1
#
_entry.id   AF-A0A0U5GCY3-F1
#
_cell.length_a   1.000
_cell.length_b   1.000
_cell.length_c   1.000
_cell.angle_alpha   90.00
_cell.angle_beta   90.00
_cell.angle_gamma   90.00
#
_symmetry.space_group_name_H-M   'P 1'
#
loop_
_entity.id
_entity.type
_entity.pdbx_description
1 polymer ?
#
loop_
_entity_poly.entity_id
_entity_poly.type
_entity_poly.pdbx_seq_one_letter_code
_entity_poly.pdbx_strand_id
1 'polypeptide(L)'
;MQCSQKIMGKDRYFSHSRNRRRTESEAEPEPPDYLQCVLEDCRLALTPTDPADRDFIMPAQPRVDVILHLALAQVKKKLQTKYTLDKLKTIFWSYEQVIALETPGNGGDNVLDCALDYVLWYGNRRNLETNCVVICAEEPIASEEQYLPLVAAMAIIQNNRVERGVNKGTFGIFTDGFKWVFIHLNSKNKYSPLVLNWADGEEQAIVNTIDTILETAATMRPLYGQSPGNWKKGSSIWDWKQWSALYDEGEVTSKANSHTSNHASSFRYCKMAWFSKIHNKSKDSAKRQKKPKHSKKADDTSSLAASVDDKTGKTHGKKTPSKPTTSTEQAAEKPAPESATKLSDKGAAKPAPKPTAKPVQKKLPSKAVTDLSDVDVEDMFDLTFAENHGDIWHLDVSDRRAIPDHLRATLSDYDLVFGKGDRNEAVCRARLNVILFTILAAKKKEEFGQYGTGKGANKRVSTESNASYKSLHWGLETSLSYPWTHDNTPKLLRGRMDYCLWYGNHKDAETNMVVVTPKRGRNHLEGLLRAFCYLSMIMHARKKASRPSTTLYGIASDSLFWTFIRLDTQGKVSTHTLSWRDGQQIEIVAHLHRIRQRAATLSPVQSYFLSREPTVEEATEFDLSSEHDY
;
A
#
# COMPACT_ATOMS: atom_id res chain seq x y z
N MET A 1 -8.58 -30.66 5.17
CA MET A 1 -7.95 -30.26 3.91
C MET A 1 -7.15 -31.46 3.39
N GLN A 2 -7.82 -32.57 3.09
CA GLN A 2 -7.24 -33.69 2.33
C GLN A 2 -7.86 -33.78 0.94
N CYS A 3 -8.27 -32.63 0.38
CA CYS A 3 -8.85 -32.54 -0.96
C CYS A 3 -8.15 -31.50 -1.87
N SER A 4 -6.91 -31.09 -1.54
CA SER A 4 -6.17 -30.11 -2.36
C SER A 4 -4.80 -30.56 -2.90
N GLN A 5 -4.28 -31.75 -2.54
CA GLN A 5 -2.97 -32.19 -3.04
C GLN A 5 -3.01 -33.12 -4.26
N LYS A 6 -4.17 -33.36 -4.88
CA LYS A 6 -4.27 -34.26 -6.05
C LYS A 6 -5.08 -33.74 -7.23
N ILE A 7 -5.32 -32.42 -7.30
CA ILE A 7 -5.96 -31.77 -8.45
C ILE A 7 -5.07 -30.60 -8.93
N MET A 8 -3.87 -30.91 -9.39
CA MET A 8 -3.21 -30.06 -10.40
C MET A 8 -3.49 -30.68 -11.77
N GLY A 9 -4.77 -30.75 -12.13
CA GLY A 9 -5.11 -30.84 -13.54
C GLY A 9 -4.64 -29.54 -14.18
N LYS A 10 -3.88 -29.62 -15.29
CA LYS A 10 -3.46 -28.46 -16.09
C LYS A 10 -4.70 -27.65 -16.48
N ASP A 11 -5.08 -26.67 -15.66
CA ASP A 11 -6.15 -25.77 -16.01
C ASP A 11 -5.64 -24.88 -17.15
N ARG A 12 -6.41 -24.86 -18.24
CA ARG A 12 -5.93 -24.39 -19.55
C ARG A 12 -5.67 -22.89 -19.59
N TYR A 13 -6.28 -22.09 -18.71
CA TYR A 13 -6.24 -20.63 -18.82
C TYR A 13 -4.83 -20.05 -18.68
N PHE A 14 -4.10 -20.35 -17.60
CA PHE A 14 -2.73 -19.84 -17.45
C PHE A 14 -1.70 -20.62 -18.25
N SER A 15 -1.93 -21.91 -18.50
CA SER A 15 -1.03 -22.75 -19.29
C SER A 15 -1.05 -22.44 -20.79
N HIS A 16 -2.13 -21.85 -21.32
CA HIS A 16 -2.18 -21.38 -22.71
C HIS A 16 -1.44 -20.05 -22.91
N SER A 17 -1.26 -19.23 -21.86
CA SER A 17 -0.47 -17.98 -21.98
C SER A 17 0.99 -18.26 -22.35
N ARG A 18 1.60 -19.32 -21.80
CA ARG A 18 3.00 -19.69 -22.07
C ARG A 18 3.22 -20.39 -23.42
N ASN A 19 2.19 -20.93 -24.08
CA ASN A 19 2.37 -21.86 -25.21
C ASN A 19 1.51 -21.55 -26.45
N ARG A 20 0.86 -20.38 -26.52
CA ARG A 20 0.11 -20.00 -27.72
C ARG A 20 1.12 -19.65 -28.82
N ARG A 21 1.31 -20.55 -29.80
CA ARG A 21 1.92 -20.21 -31.10
C ARG A 21 1.06 -19.13 -31.75
N ARG A 22 1.33 -17.86 -31.45
CA ARG A 22 0.79 -16.71 -32.16
C ARG A 22 1.44 -16.68 -33.54
N THR A 23 0.62 -16.48 -34.56
CA THR A 23 1.08 -16.13 -35.90
C THR A 23 1.98 -14.90 -35.82
N GLU A 24 3.08 -14.91 -36.57
CA GLU A 24 4.27 -14.04 -36.46
C GLU A 24 4.06 -12.52 -36.65
N SER A 25 2.84 -11.98 -36.59
CA SER A 25 2.57 -10.55 -36.86
C SER A 25 1.99 -9.72 -35.72
N GLU A 26 1.61 -10.31 -34.58
CA GLU A 26 1.23 -9.52 -33.39
C GLU A 26 2.41 -9.50 -32.40
N ALA A 27 3.22 -8.44 -32.49
CA ALA A 27 4.27 -8.16 -31.51
C ALA A 27 3.69 -8.26 -30.09
N GLU A 28 4.42 -8.92 -29.18
CA GLU A 28 4.00 -8.98 -27.78
C GLU A 28 3.86 -7.56 -27.23
N PRO A 29 2.84 -7.29 -26.40
CA PRO A 29 2.71 -5.99 -25.77
C PRO A 29 3.91 -5.80 -24.82
N GLU A 30 4.86 -4.98 -25.24
CA GLU A 30 5.94 -4.56 -24.36
C GLU A 30 5.39 -3.55 -23.34
N PRO A 31 5.83 -3.61 -22.05
CA PRO A 31 5.53 -2.57 -21.08
C PRO A 31 6.01 -1.22 -21.62
N PRO A 32 5.45 -0.09 -21.15
CA PRO A 32 5.95 1.21 -21.55
C PRO A 32 7.44 1.29 -21.20
N ASP A 33 8.25 1.79 -22.13
CA ASP A 33 9.70 1.98 -21.96
C ASP A 33 10.06 2.75 -20.67
N TYR A 34 9.16 3.62 -20.22
CA TYR A 34 9.30 4.41 -19.01
C TYR A 34 8.78 3.75 -17.72
N LEU A 35 8.13 2.57 -17.77
CA LEU A 35 7.61 1.87 -16.59
C LEU A 35 8.73 1.61 -15.56
N GLN A 36 9.88 1.11 -16.03
CA GLN A 36 11.00 0.81 -15.16
C GLN A 36 11.58 2.07 -14.52
N CYS A 37 11.60 3.19 -15.23
CA CYS A 37 12.05 4.48 -14.68
C CYS A 37 11.18 4.93 -13.51
N VAL A 38 9.85 4.82 -13.64
CA VAL A 38 8.91 5.21 -12.58
C VAL A 38 9.00 4.26 -11.39
N LEU A 39 9.10 2.95 -11.63
CA LEU A 39 9.25 1.96 -10.56
C LEU A 39 10.54 2.16 -9.75
N GLU A 40 11.62 2.50 -10.44
CA GLU A 40 12.89 2.85 -9.80
C GLU A 40 12.80 4.17 -9.03
N ASP A 41 12.05 5.15 -9.55
CA ASP A 41 11.77 6.38 -8.81
C ASP A 41 11.01 6.13 -7.51
N CYS A 42 9.97 5.29 -7.55
CA CYS A 42 9.23 4.87 -6.35
C CYS A 42 10.17 4.24 -5.32
N ARG A 43 11.02 3.30 -5.77
CA ARG A 43 12.00 2.62 -4.90
C ARG A 43 12.95 3.63 -4.26
N LEU A 44 13.58 4.50 -5.05
CA LEU A 44 14.52 5.48 -4.55
C LEU A 44 13.87 6.51 -3.61
N ALA A 45 12.63 6.89 -3.87
CA ALA A 45 11.94 7.90 -3.08
C ALA A 45 11.40 7.38 -1.73
N LEU A 46 11.06 6.09 -1.66
CA LEU A 46 10.51 5.46 -0.46
C LEU A 46 11.58 4.82 0.44
N THR A 47 12.69 4.36 -0.12
CA THR A 47 13.73 3.70 0.66
C THR A 47 14.71 4.71 1.28
N PRO A 48 14.90 4.70 2.62
CA PRO A 48 16.02 5.37 3.27
C PRO A 48 17.33 4.80 2.69
N THR A 49 18.34 5.65 2.42
CA THR A 49 19.59 5.15 1.81
C THR A 49 20.47 4.36 2.79
N ASP A 50 20.07 4.18 4.06
CA ASP A 50 20.84 3.40 5.04
C ASP A 50 20.75 1.90 4.72
N PRO A 51 21.81 1.25 4.23
CA PRO A 51 21.80 -0.17 3.87
C PRO A 51 21.71 -1.10 5.09
N ALA A 52 21.82 -0.56 6.31
CA ALA A 52 21.70 -1.35 7.54
C ALA A 52 20.25 -1.66 7.91
N ASP A 53 19.27 -0.95 7.35
CA ASP A 53 17.85 -1.16 7.63
C ASP A 53 17.28 -2.30 6.78
N ARG A 54 17.62 -3.53 7.18
CA ARG A 54 17.11 -4.76 6.54
C ARG A 54 15.64 -5.02 6.83
N ASP A 55 15.06 -4.30 7.79
CA ASP A 55 13.70 -4.52 8.26
C ASP A 55 12.70 -3.56 7.56
N PHE A 56 13.18 -2.58 6.78
CA PHE A 56 12.32 -1.68 6.02
C PHE A 56 11.48 -2.42 4.96
N ILE A 57 10.17 -2.45 5.16
CA ILE A 57 9.20 -2.98 4.20
C ILE A 57 8.72 -1.83 3.31
N MET A 58 9.03 -1.91 2.02
CA MET A 58 8.55 -0.92 1.06
C MET A 58 7.02 -1.03 0.90
N PRO A 59 6.26 0.07 1.00
CA PRO A 59 4.83 0.06 0.76
C PRO A 59 4.52 -0.46 -0.66
N ALA A 60 3.67 -1.50 -0.74
CA ALA A 60 3.30 -2.13 -2.01
C ALA A 60 2.49 -1.18 -2.91
N GLN A 61 1.62 -0.37 -2.30
CA GLN A 61 0.56 0.36 -3.01
C GLN A 61 1.07 1.27 -4.14
N PRO A 62 2.08 2.14 -3.96
CA PRO A 62 2.50 3.03 -5.05
C PRO A 62 3.07 2.29 -6.26
N ARG A 63 3.72 1.14 -6.03
CA ARG A 63 4.23 0.28 -7.10
C ARG A 63 3.09 -0.40 -7.84
N VAL A 64 2.12 -0.95 -7.11
CA VAL A 64 0.93 -1.59 -7.68
C VAL A 64 0.09 -0.57 -8.47
N ASP A 65 -0.09 0.65 -7.95
CA ASP A 65 -0.75 1.76 -8.65
C ASP A 65 -0.13 1.99 -10.03
N VAL A 66 1.19 2.17 -10.10
CA VAL A 66 1.89 2.42 -11.37
C VAL A 66 1.67 1.29 -12.36
N ILE A 67 1.83 0.04 -11.93
CA ILE A 67 1.67 -1.13 -12.80
C ILE A 67 0.23 -1.26 -13.32
N LEU A 68 -0.77 -1.16 -12.44
CA LEU A 68 -2.17 -1.32 -12.83
C LEU A 68 -2.68 -0.19 -13.73
N HIS A 69 -2.26 1.06 -13.48
CA HIS A 69 -2.69 2.19 -14.31
C HIS A 69 -2.01 2.20 -15.67
N LEU A 70 -0.70 1.92 -15.73
CA LEU A 70 0.01 1.91 -17.00
C LEU A 70 -0.48 0.75 -17.90
N ALA A 71 -0.71 -0.43 -17.34
CA ALA A 71 -1.32 -1.54 -18.09
C ALA A 71 -2.72 -1.17 -18.63
N LEU A 72 -3.58 -0.55 -17.81
CA LEU A 72 -4.89 -0.09 -18.27
C LEU A 72 -4.79 1.00 -19.35
N ALA A 73 -3.83 1.92 -19.24
CA ALA A 73 -3.59 2.94 -20.26
C ALA A 73 -3.18 2.31 -21.59
N GLN A 74 -2.26 1.35 -21.58
CA GLN A 74 -1.83 0.61 -22.77
C GLN A 74 -3.00 -0.12 -23.44
N VAL A 75 -3.80 -0.84 -22.66
CA VAL A 75 -4.98 -1.53 -23.18
C VAL A 75 -5.99 -0.53 -23.75
N LYS A 76 -6.24 0.60 -23.08
CA LYS A 76 -7.10 1.66 -23.64
C LYS A 76 -6.56 2.19 -24.96
N LYS A 77 -5.26 2.50 -25.07
CA LYS A 77 -4.63 2.95 -26.33
C LYS A 77 -4.82 1.92 -27.45
N LYS A 78 -4.54 0.64 -27.18
CA LYS A 78 -4.72 -0.46 -28.14
C LYS A 78 -6.17 -0.57 -28.64
N LEU A 79 -7.12 -0.28 -27.76
CA LEU A 79 -8.54 -0.44 -27.99
C LEU A 79 -9.25 0.80 -28.55
N GLN A 80 -8.60 1.97 -28.56
CA GLN A 80 -9.16 3.22 -29.09
C GLN A 80 -9.55 3.13 -30.56
N THR A 81 -8.89 2.28 -31.34
CA THR A 81 -9.23 2.05 -32.76
C THR A 81 -10.48 1.17 -32.94
N LYS A 82 -10.85 0.40 -31.91
CA LYS A 82 -11.93 -0.60 -31.96
C LYS A 82 -13.19 -0.17 -31.23
N TYR A 83 -13.08 0.68 -30.21
CA TYR A 83 -14.18 1.06 -29.34
C TYR A 83 -14.27 2.56 -29.15
N THR A 84 -15.49 3.06 -28.90
CA THR A 84 -15.72 4.47 -28.57
C THR A 84 -15.12 4.83 -27.21
N LEU A 85 -14.78 6.10 -27.04
CA LEU A 85 -14.26 6.61 -25.76
C LEU A 85 -15.24 6.32 -24.60
N ASP A 86 -16.55 6.42 -24.83
CA ASP A 86 -17.55 6.14 -23.81
C ASP A 86 -17.59 4.67 -23.39
N LYS A 87 -17.35 3.73 -24.33
CA LYS A 87 -17.18 2.33 -24.00
C LYS A 87 -15.89 2.08 -23.19
N LEU A 88 -14.80 2.77 -23.51
CA LEU A 88 -13.54 2.66 -22.76
C LEU A 88 -13.60 3.30 -21.37
N LYS A 89 -14.45 4.33 -21.18
CA LYS A 89 -14.72 4.91 -19.85
C LYS A 89 -15.39 3.92 -18.90
N THR A 90 -16.08 2.89 -19.40
CA THR A 90 -16.67 1.86 -18.52
C THR A 90 -15.62 0.92 -17.94
N ILE A 91 -14.39 0.96 -18.45
CA ILE A 91 -13.27 0.16 -17.96
C ILE A 91 -12.37 1.01 -17.08
N PHE A 92 -12.38 0.76 -15.78
CA PHE A 92 -11.59 1.54 -14.83
C PHE A 92 -11.36 0.76 -13.53
N TRP A 93 -10.28 1.11 -12.84
CA TRP A 93 -10.01 0.67 -11.47
C TRP A 93 -10.77 1.56 -10.49
N SER A 94 -11.57 0.94 -9.61
CA SER A 94 -12.09 1.60 -8.42
C SER A 94 -11.27 1.18 -7.22
N TYR A 95 -11.03 2.11 -6.31
CA TYR A 95 -10.16 1.93 -5.15
C TYR A 95 -10.95 1.68 -3.89
N GLU A 96 -10.34 1.00 -2.91
CA GLU A 96 -10.82 0.92 -1.53
C GLU A 96 -12.32 0.56 -1.47
N GLN A 97 -12.66 -0.54 -2.14
CA GLN A 97 -14.04 -1.01 -2.23
C GLN A 97 -14.33 -2.03 -1.14
N VAL A 98 -15.59 -2.11 -0.70
CA VAL A 98 -16.04 -3.17 0.21
C VAL A 98 -17.17 -3.94 -0.45
N ILE A 99 -17.03 -5.27 -0.50
CA ILE A 99 -18.12 -6.18 -0.87
C ILE A 99 -18.73 -6.81 0.36
N ALA A 100 -20.03 -7.05 0.32
CA ALA A 100 -20.76 -7.74 1.37
C ALA A 100 -21.59 -8.92 0.81
N LEU A 101 -21.78 -9.93 1.65
CA LEU A 101 -22.73 -11.02 1.45
C LEU A 101 -23.59 -11.17 2.70
N GLU A 102 -24.90 -11.02 2.53
CA GLU A 102 -25.86 -11.35 3.58
C GLU A 102 -25.88 -12.88 3.76
N THR A 103 -25.63 -13.36 4.98
CA THR A 103 -25.75 -14.79 5.25
C THR A 103 -27.12 -15.11 5.83
N PRO A 104 -27.92 -15.99 5.18
CA PRO A 104 -29.19 -16.42 5.75
C PRO A 104 -28.94 -17.34 6.96
N GLY A 105 -29.09 -16.85 8.20
CA GLY A 105 -28.95 -17.71 9.38
C GLY A 105 -29.13 -17.07 10.76
N ASN A 106 -30.14 -17.56 11.49
CA ASN A 106 -30.40 -17.50 12.94
C ASN A 106 -30.23 -16.16 13.67
N GLY A 107 -31.14 -15.21 13.41
CA GLY A 107 -31.53 -14.20 14.40
C GLY A 107 -30.56 -13.04 14.63
N GLY A 108 -29.53 -12.88 13.80
CA GLY A 108 -28.68 -11.69 13.78
C GLY A 108 -28.17 -11.41 12.37
N ASP A 109 -28.11 -10.13 12.00
CA ASP A 109 -27.60 -9.62 10.71
C ASP A 109 -26.10 -9.89 10.57
N ASN A 110 -25.72 -11.14 10.31
CA ASN A 110 -24.33 -11.50 10.02
C ASN A 110 -24.03 -11.22 8.55
N VAL A 111 -23.45 -10.05 8.29
CA VAL A 111 -22.90 -9.67 6.99
C VAL A 111 -21.46 -10.16 6.90
N LEU A 112 -21.14 -10.93 5.85
CA LEU A 112 -19.76 -11.21 5.48
C LEU A 112 -19.27 -10.09 4.56
N ASP A 113 -18.41 -9.22 5.06
CA ASP A 113 -17.78 -8.17 4.29
C ASP A 113 -16.36 -8.55 3.83
N CYS A 114 -15.81 -7.81 2.87
CA CYS A 114 -14.41 -7.89 2.44
C CYS A 114 -13.97 -6.56 1.86
N ALA A 115 -12.84 -6.05 2.35
CA ALA A 115 -12.15 -4.88 1.83
C ALA A 115 -11.23 -5.28 0.65
N LEU A 116 -11.34 -4.55 -0.45
CA LEU A 116 -10.62 -4.73 -1.71
C LEU A 116 -9.87 -3.44 -2.06
N ASP A 117 -8.57 -3.53 -2.28
CA ASP A 117 -7.76 -2.36 -2.64
C ASP A 117 -8.15 -1.86 -4.03
N TYR A 118 -8.38 -2.77 -4.99
CA TYR A 118 -8.85 -2.41 -6.33
C TYR A 118 -9.93 -3.34 -6.87
N VAL A 119 -10.83 -2.78 -7.67
CA VAL A 119 -11.85 -3.51 -8.44
C VAL A 119 -11.83 -3.01 -9.88
N LEU A 120 -11.58 -3.91 -10.83
CA LEU A 120 -11.69 -3.62 -12.25
C LEU A 120 -13.15 -3.70 -12.67
N TRP A 121 -13.72 -2.57 -13.05
CA TRP A 121 -15.06 -2.51 -13.62
C TRP A 121 -14.97 -2.59 -15.14
N TYR A 122 -15.95 -3.23 -15.77
CA TYR A 122 -16.18 -3.14 -17.23
C TYR A 122 -17.55 -2.56 -17.56
N GLY A 123 -18.36 -2.25 -16.55
CA GLY A 123 -19.70 -1.70 -16.70
C GLY A 123 -20.30 -1.23 -15.37
N ASN A 124 -21.60 -1.47 -15.15
CA ASN A 124 -22.32 -0.92 -14.01
C ASN A 124 -21.95 -1.60 -12.68
N ARG A 125 -21.46 -0.80 -11.72
CA ARG A 125 -21.09 -1.25 -10.36
C ARG A 125 -22.23 -1.97 -9.64
N ARG A 126 -23.46 -1.47 -9.78
CA ARG A 126 -24.66 -2.07 -9.17
C ARG A 126 -24.89 -3.49 -9.68
N ASN A 127 -24.58 -3.75 -10.95
CA ASN A 127 -24.76 -5.06 -11.56
C ASN A 127 -23.60 -6.03 -11.28
N LEU A 128 -22.59 -5.65 -10.47
CA LEU A 128 -21.38 -6.44 -10.26
C LEU A 128 -20.63 -6.76 -11.56
N GLU A 129 -20.65 -5.81 -12.51
CA GLU A 129 -19.93 -5.88 -13.78
C GLU A 129 -18.43 -5.60 -13.59
N THR A 130 -17.81 -6.43 -12.77
CA THR A 130 -16.36 -6.50 -12.54
C THR A 130 -15.80 -7.80 -13.11
N ASN A 131 -14.55 -7.84 -13.53
CA ASN A 131 -13.91 -9.10 -13.92
C ASN A 131 -12.66 -9.40 -13.09
N CYS A 132 -12.15 -8.43 -12.33
CA CYS A 132 -10.95 -8.57 -11.53
C CYS A 132 -11.06 -7.79 -10.22
N VAL A 133 -10.55 -8.38 -9.14
CA VAL A 133 -10.34 -7.72 -7.86
C VAL A 133 -8.89 -7.88 -7.42
N VAL A 134 -8.36 -6.88 -6.72
CA VAL A 134 -6.97 -6.85 -6.27
C VAL A 134 -6.92 -6.58 -4.78
N ILE A 135 -6.07 -7.32 -4.09
CA ILE A 135 -5.71 -7.08 -2.70
C ILE A 135 -4.19 -6.91 -2.62
N CYS A 136 -3.75 -5.79 -2.06
CA CYS A 136 -2.36 -5.55 -1.73
C CYS A 136 -2.02 -6.20 -0.39
N ALA A 137 -0.94 -6.97 -0.34
CA ALA A 137 -0.37 -7.46 0.90
C ALA A 137 0.39 -6.31 1.60
N GLU A 138 0.26 -6.25 2.92
CA GLU A 138 0.97 -5.26 3.75
C GLU A 138 2.40 -5.73 4.08
N GLU A 139 2.62 -7.05 4.02
CA GLU A 139 3.88 -7.72 4.27
C GLU A 139 4.29 -8.56 3.06
N PRO A 140 5.59 -8.90 2.92
CA PRO A 140 6.05 -9.83 1.89
C PRO A 140 5.28 -11.16 1.89
N ILE A 141 4.90 -11.62 0.69
CA ILE A 141 4.09 -12.82 0.52
C ILE A 141 4.95 -14.08 0.69
N ALA A 142 4.95 -14.64 1.90
CA ALA A 142 5.70 -15.82 2.29
C ALA A 142 4.97 -17.16 2.05
N SER A 143 3.63 -17.19 2.05
CA SER A 143 2.88 -18.46 2.02
C SER A 143 1.57 -18.40 1.23
N GLU A 144 1.07 -19.57 0.83
CA GLU A 144 -0.20 -19.70 0.11
C GLU A 144 -1.43 -19.35 0.96
N GLU A 145 -1.33 -19.42 2.29
CA GLU A 145 -2.45 -19.10 3.19
C GLU A 145 -2.80 -17.60 3.17
N GLN A 146 -1.84 -16.74 2.81
CA GLN A 146 -1.99 -15.29 2.85
C GLN A 146 -2.98 -14.75 1.80
N TYR A 147 -3.19 -15.45 0.68
CA TYR A 147 -4.15 -15.02 -0.36
C TYR A 147 -5.54 -15.63 -0.22
N LEU A 148 -5.82 -16.40 0.85
CA LEU A 148 -7.18 -16.88 1.14
C LEU A 148 -8.23 -15.75 1.26
N PRO A 149 -7.91 -14.57 1.81
CA PRO A 149 -8.82 -13.42 1.79
C PRO A 149 -9.29 -13.10 0.36
N LEU A 150 -8.39 -13.07 -0.62
CA LEU A 150 -8.75 -12.82 -2.01
C LEU A 150 -9.73 -13.88 -2.55
N VAL A 151 -9.50 -15.16 -2.26
CA VAL A 151 -10.40 -16.24 -2.69
C VAL A 151 -11.79 -16.09 -2.07
N ALA A 152 -11.87 -15.71 -0.79
CA ALA A 152 -13.13 -15.43 -0.12
C ALA A 152 -13.88 -14.26 -0.78
N ALA A 153 -13.16 -13.19 -1.14
CA ALA A 153 -13.73 -12.04 -1.82
C ALA A 153 -14.32 -12.41 -3.19
N MET A 154 -13.57 -13.18 -3.98
CA MET A 154 -14.02 -13.68 -5.27
C MET A 154 -15.25 -14.59 -5.15
N ALA A 155 -15.31 -15.42 -4.10
CA ALA A 155 -16.47 -16.26 -3.82
C ALA A 155 -17.72 -15.45 -3.46
N ILE A 156 -17.58 -14.36 -2.69
CA ILE A 156 -18.68 -13.42 -2.41
C ILE A 156 -19.23 -12.81 -3.71
N ILE A 157 -18.35 -12.34 -4.60
CA ILE A 157 -18.76 -11.78 -5.90
C ILE A 157 -19.48 -12.84 -6.72
N GLN A 158 -18.90 -14.04 -6.79
CA GLN A 158 -19.45 -15.16 -7.56
C GLN A 158 -20.83 -15.58 -7.06
N ASN A 159 -21.03 -15.70 -5.74
CA ASN A 159 -22.31 -16.03 -5.14
C ASN A 159 -23.38 -15.01 -5.53
N ASN A 160 -23.08 -13.72 -5.32
CA ASN A 160 -23.99 -12.63 -5.64
C ASN A 160 -24.35 -12.57 -7.13
N ARG A 161 -23.46 -13.01 -8.04
CA ARG A 161 -23.78 -13.09 -9.47
C ARG A 161 -24.63 -14.30 -9.84
N VAL A 162 -24.38 -15.46 -9.23
CA VAL A 162 -25.18 -16.67 -9.46
C VAL A 162 -26.64 -16.43 -9.07
N GLU A 163 -26.88 -15.73 -7.95
CA GLU A 163 -28.22 -15.28 -7.54
C GLU A 163 -28.91 -14.38 -8.58
N ARG A 164 -28.14 -13.76 -9.48
CA ARG A 164 -28.63 -12.88 -10.56
C ARG A 164 -28.69 -13.58 -11.92
N GLY A 165 -28.48 -14.89 -11.97
CA GLY A 165 -28.43 -15.65 -13.23
C GLY A 165 -27.19 -15.35 -14.10
N VAL A 166 -26.17 -14.71 -13.53
CA VAL A 166 -24.91 -14.42 -14.21
C VAL A 166 -23.82 -15.31 -13.63
N ASN A 167 -23.37 -16.31 -14.36
CA ASN A 167 -22.28 -17.16 -13.89
C ASN A 167 -21.04 -17.00 -14.79
N LYS A 168 -20.20 -16.01 -14.47
CA LYS A 168 -18.96 -15.69 -15.21
C LYS A 168 -17.77 -15.79 -14.27
N GLY A 169 -16.66 -16.31 -14.80
CA GLY A 169 -15.40 -16.36 -14.06
C GLY A 169 -14.93 -14.97 -13.62
N THR A 170 -14.17 -14.95 -12.53
CA THR A 170 -13.60 -13.74 -11.92
C THR A 170 -12.10 -13.95 -11.73
N PHE A 171 -11.31 -12.94 -12.06
CA PHE A 171 -9.89 -12.88 -11.75
C PHE A 171 -9.65 -12.22 -10.40
N GLY A 172 -8.60 -12.62 -9.73
CA GLY A 172 -8.12 -12.05 -8.48
C GLY A 172 -6.62 -11.84 -8.57
N ILE A 173 -6.12 -10.78 -7.94
CA ILE A 173 -4.69 -10.51 -7.81
C ILE A 173 -4.38 -10.25 -6.35
N PHE A 174 -3.42 -10.99 -5.78
CA PHE A 174 -2.88 -10.74 -4.45
C PHE A 174 -1.40 -10.41 -4.58
N THR A 175 -0.96 -9.24 -4.13
CA THR A 175 0.42 -8.78 -4.41
C THR A 175 0.99 -7.85 -3.35
N ASP A 176 2.28 -7.99 -3.05
CA ASP A 176 3.08 -7.02 -2.28
C ASP A 176 3.84 -6.03 -3.19
N GLY A 177 3.49 -5.99 -4.49
CA GLY A 177 4.18 -5.21 -5.52
C GLY A 177 5.39 -5.92 -6.15
N PHE A 178 5.96 -6.93 -5.51
CA PHE A 178 7.06 -7.75 -6.04
C PHE A 178 6.59 -9.14 -6.44
N LYS A 179 5.92 -9.85 -5.54
CA LYS A 179 5.28 -11.14 -5.79
C LYS A 179 3.82 -10.93 -6.15
N TRP A 180 3.37 -11.62 -7.18
CA TRP A 180 2.03 -11.49 -7.75
C TRP A 180 1.38 -12.86 -7.83
N VAL A 181 0.28 -13.05 -7.09
CA VAL A 181 -0.54 -14.25 -7.13
C VAL A 181 -1.82 -13.95 -7.90
N PHE A 182 -1.88 -14.45 -9.13
CA PHE A 182 -3.07 -14.38 -9.98
C PHE A 182 -3.97 -15.58 -9.71
N ILE A 183 -5.24 -15.34 -9.47
CA ILE A 183 -6.23 -16.39 -9.24
C ILE A 183 -7.34 -16.25 -10.27
N HIS A 184 -7.72 -17.34 -10.92
CA HIS A 184 -8.93 -17.37 -11.74
C HIS A 184 -9.96 -18.31 -11.11
N LEU A 185 -11.05 -17.74 -10.58
CA LEU A 185 -12.22 -18.49 -10.10
C LEU A 185 -13.19 -18.65 -11.26
N ASN A 186 -13.34 -19.88 -11.75
CA ASN A 186 -14.23 -20.17 -12.88
C ASN A 186 -15.69 -20.30 -12.45
N SER A 187 -16.58 -20.45 -13.43
CA SER A 187 -18.03 -20.59 -13.22
C SER A 187 -18.46 -21.85 -12.44
N LYS A 188 -17.55 -22.79 -12.19
CA LYS A 188 -17.77 -24.00 -11.41
C LYS A 188 -17.22 -23.88 -9.98
N ASN A 189 -16.91 -22.67 -9.52
CA ASN A 189 -16.31 -22.37 -8.22
C ASN A 189 -14.96 -23.09 -7.99
N LYS A 190 -14.25 -23.42 -9.07
CA LYS A 190 -12.87 -23.92 -8.98
C LYS A 190 -11.93 -22.77 -9.26
N TYR A 191 -10.89 -22.63 -8.45
CA TYR A 191 -9.86 -21.63 -8.66
C TYR A 191 -8.53 -22.28 -9.04
N SER A 192 -7.72 -21.53 -9.79
CA SER A 192 -6.35 -21.89 -10.14
C SER A 192 -5.44 -20.70 -9.86
N PRO A 193 -4.36 -20.88 -9.07
CA PRO A 193 -3.37 -19.83 -8.84
C PRO A 193 -2.24 -19.88 -9.89
N LEU A 194 -1.68 -18.72 -10.21
CA LEU A 194 -0.42 -18.51 -10.92
C LEU A 194 0.40 -17.53 -10.07
N VAL A 195 1.58 -17.95 -9.62
CA VAL A 195 2.50 -17.13 -8.83
C VAL A 195 3.62 -16.67 -9.74
N LEU A 196 3.87 -15.37 -9.77
CA LEU A 196 4.96 -14.73 -10.47
C LEU A 196 5.74 -13.81 -9.52
N ASN A 197 7.01 -13.60 -9.78
CA ASN A 197 7.87 -12.74 -8.97
C ASN A 197 8.65 -11.76 -9.86
N TRP A 198 8.43 -10.47 -9.61
CA TRP A 198 9.11 -9.40 -10.32
C TRP A 198 10.63 -9.46 -10.15
N ALA A 199 11.12 -9.83 -8.96
CA ALA A 199 12.55 -9.90 -8.70
C ALA A 199 13.26 -11.03 -9.49
N ASP A 200 12.51 -12.01 -9.98
CA ASP A 200 13.02 -13.19 -10.69
C ASP A 200 13.03 -12.99 -12.22
N GLY A 201 12.88 -11.76 -12.71
CA GLY A 201 12.84 -11.45 -14.14
C GLY A 201 11.49 -11.73 -14.80
N GLU A 202 10.43 -11.93 -14.01
CA GLU A 202 9.08 -12.23 -14.52
C GLU A 202 8.22 -10.98 -14.74
N GLU A 203 8.80 -9.78 -14.79
CA GLU A 203 8.07 -8.51 -14.99
C GLU A 203 7.16 -8.53 -16.22
N GLN A 204 7.66 -9.01 -17.35
CA GLN A 204 6.91 -9.09 -18.60
C GLN A 204 5.71 -10.04 -18.47
N ALA A 205 5.89 -11.17 -17.78
CA ALA A 205 4.82 -12.14 -17.57
C ALA A 205 3.72 -11.57 -16.67
N ILE A 206 4.09 -10.77 -15.67
CA ILE A 206 3.15 -10.06 -14.79
C ILE A 206 2.32 -9.07 -15.61
N VAL A 207 2.98 -8.20 -16.38
CA VAL A 207 2.30 -7.19 -17.23
C VAL A 207 1.40 -7.87 -18.27
N ASN A 208 1.90 -8.89 -18.98
CA ASN A 208 1.12 -9.64 -19.96
C ASN A 208 -0.13 -10.31 -19.35
N THR A 209 -0.02 -10.78 -18.11
CA THR A 209 -1.16 -11.39 -17.40
C THR A 209 -2.22 -10.33 -17.06
N ILE A 210 -1.79 -9.15 -16.58
CA ILE A 210 -2.70 -8.02 -16.29
C ILE A 210 -3.38 -7.54 -17.58
N ASP A 211 -2.62 -7.37 -18.66
CA ASP A 211 -3.14 -6.99 -19.98
C ASP A 211 -4.20 -7.98 -20.48
N THR A 212 -3.94 -9.28 -20.35
CA THR A 212 -4.92 -10.32 -20.73
C THR A 212 -6.22 -10.19 -19.93
N ILE A 213 -6.13 -9.88 -18.63
CA ILE A 213 -7.30 -9.66 -17.77
C ILE A 213 -8.06 -8.41 -18.22
N LEU A 214 -7.37 -7.32 -18.55
CA LEU A 214 -7.94 -6.05 -19.00
C LEU A 214 -8.59 -6.17 -20.39
N GLU A 215 -7.96 -6.85 -21.33
CA GLU A 215 -8.54 -7.15 -22.65
C GLU A 215 -9.78 -8.03 -22.53
N THR A 216 -9.75 -9.01 -21.62
CA THR A 216 -10.92 -9.82 -21.31
C THR A 216 -12.06 -8.93 -20.79
N ALA A 217 -11.77 -7.98 -19.89
CA ALA A 217 -12.75 -7.01 -19.41
C ALA A 217 -13.37 -6.19 -20.55
N ALA A 218 -12.55 -5.72 -21.49
CA ALA A 218 -12.99 -4.94 -22.63
C ALA A 218 -13.94 -5.69 -23.57
N THR A 219 -13.71 -6.98 -23.77
CA THR A 219 -14.56 -7.83 -24.62
C THR A 219 -15.86 -8.26 -23.92
N MET A 220 -15.98 -8.07 -22.60
CA MET A 220 -17.20 -8.40 -21.89
C MET A 220 -18.35 -7.48 -22.29
N ARG A 221 -19.47 -8.11 -22.68
CA ARG A 221 -20.74 -7.43 -22.92
C ARG A 221 -21.33 -6.97 -21.58
N PRO A 222 -21.56 -5.66 -21.38
CA PRO A 222 -22.28 -5.16 -20.22
C PRO A 222 -23.73 -5.63 -20.27
N LEU A 223 -24.37 -5.81 -19.11
CA LEU A 223 -25.77 -6.23 -19.02
C LEU A 223 -26.68 -5.02 -19.21
N TYR A 224 -26.57 -4.33 -20.36
CA TYR A 224 -27.46 -3.23 -20.71
C TYR A 224 -28.87 -3.78 -20.99
N GLY A 225 -29.89 -3.19 -20.35
CA GLY A 225 -31.30 -3.44 -20.66
C GLY A 225 -32.04 -4.40 -19.72
N GLN A 226 -31.35 -5.12 -18.83
CA GLN A 226 -32.02 -5.74 -17.69
C GLN A 226 -32.20 -4.67 -16.63
N SER A 227 -33.45 -4.26 -16.37
CA SER A 227 -33.77 -3.43 -15.20
C SER A 227 -33.12 -4.10 -13.99
N PRO A 228 -32.37 -3.37 -13.13
CA PRO A 228 -31.82 -3.95 -11.92
C PRO A 228 -33.00 -4.60 -11.19
N GLY A 229 -33.08 -5.93 -11.21
CA GLY A 229 -34.24 -6.65 -10.69
C GLY A 229 -34.50 -6.16 -9.27
N ASN A 230 -35.77 -5.92 -8.92
CA ASN A 230 -36.18 -5.30 -7.65
C ASN A 230 -35.30 -5.78 -6.50
N TRP A 231 -34.28 -4.99 -6.16
CA TRP A 231 -33.43 -5.27 -5.02
C TRP A 231 -34.35 -5.24 -3.80
N LYS A 232 -34.09 -6.08 -2.80
CA LYS A 232 -34.56 -5.71 -1.46
C LYS A 232 -33.97 -4.33 -1.20
N LYS A 233 -34.86 -3.35 -1.09
CA LYS A 233 -34.55 -1.91 -1.03
C LYS A 233 -33.84 -1.64 0.29
N GLY A 234 -32.55 -1.95 0.39
CA GLY A 234 -31.81 -1.89 1.65
C GLY A 234 -30.32 -2.22 1.55
N SER A 235 -29.91 -3.19 0.74
CA SER A 235 -28.53 -3.71 0.76
C SER A 235 -27.87 -3.62 -0.60
N SER A 236 -27.18 -2.49 -0.84
CA SER A 236 -26.17 -2.46 -1.91
C SER A 236 -25.07 -3.44 -1.51
N ILE A 237 -24.71 -4.39 -2.38
CA ILE A 237 -23.56 -5.30 -2.15
C ILE A 237 -22.26 -4.53 -1.93
N TRP A 238 -22.23 -3.31 -2.46
CA TRP A 238 -21.26 -2.28 -2.14
C TRP A 238 -21.97 -1.27 -1.25
N ASP A 239 -22.18 -1.59 0.03
CA ASP A 239 -22.86 -0.66 0.94
C ASP A 239 -21.90 0.45 1.36
N TRP A 240 -21.62 1.32 0.40
CA TRP A 240 -20.77 2.46 0.61
C TRP A 240 -21.34 3.40 1.67
N LYS A 241 -22.65 3.40 1.97
CA LYS A 241 -23.23 4.34 2.94
C LYS A 241 -22.92 3.94 4.37
N GLN A 242 -23.03 2.65 4.68
CA GLN A 242 -22.62 2.13 5.99
C GLN A 242 -21.13 2.36 6.25
N TRP A 243 -20.31 2.28 5.20
CA TRP A 243 -18.87 2.50 5.29
C TRP A 243 -18.47 3.97 5.18
N SER A 244 -19.19 4.81 4.43
CA SER A 244 -18.95 6.25 4.37
C SER A 244 -19.16 6.89 5.73
N ALA A 245 -20.14 6.44 6.51
CA ALA A 245 -20.31 6.88 7.89
C ALA A 245 -19.17 6.44 8.84
N LEU A 246 -18.43 5.39 8.47
CA LEU A 246 -17.23 4.92 9.19
C LEU A 246 -15.92 5.56 8.65
N TYR A 247 -15.96 6.19 7.48
CA TYR A 247 -14.81 6.87 6.85
C TYR A 247 -14.89 8.40 6.93
N ASP A 248 -16.09 8.97 7.02
CA ASP A 248 -16.27 10.34 7.49
C ASP A 248 -16.03 10.34 8.99
N GLU A 249 -14.84 10.80 9.37
CA GLU A 249 -14.45 11.01 10.76
C GLU A 249 -15.34 12.03 11.51
N GLY A 250 -16.34 12.66 10.86
CA GLY A 250 -16.94 13.91 11.33
C GLY A 250 -18.46 13.99 11.52
N GLU A 251 -19.29 12.98 11.22
CA GLU A 251 -20.76 13.10 11.46
C GLU A 251 -21.38 11.83 12.04
N VAL A 252 -21.09 11.57 13.32
CA VAL A 252 -22.02 10.79 14.16
C VAL A 252 -22.95 11.78 14.83
N THR A 253 -24.15 11.98 14.26
CA THR A 253 -25.22 12.69 14.96
C THR A 253 -25.50 11.98 16.28
N SER A 254 -25.36 12.72 17.38
CA SER A 254 -25.40 12.29 18.78
C SER A 254 -26.79 11.80 19.22
N LYS A 255 -27.24 10.65 18.72
CA LYS A 255 -28.42 9.95 19.26
C LYS A 255 -28.25 8.42 19.22
N ALA A 256 -27.23 7.90 19.91
CA ALA A 256 -27.19 6.49 20.30
C ALA A 256 -26.43 6.34 21.63
N ASN A 257 -27.17 6.10 22.71
CA ASN A 257 -26.62 5.72 24.01
C ASN A 257 -26.15 4.25 23.96
N SER A 258 -24.85 4.00 23.81
CA SER A 258 -24.19 2.79 24.31
C SER A 258 -22.66 2.97 24.38
N HIS A 259 -22.04 2.38 25.41
CA HIS A 259 -20.64 2.57 25.83
C HIS A 259 -19.58 1.87 24.95
N THR A 260 -19.65 2.00 23.63
CA THR A 260 -18.53 1.61 22.75
C THR A 260 -18.07 2.84 22.00
N SER A 261 -16.82 3.26 22.21
CA SER A 261 -16.20 4.36 21.49
C SER A 261 -16.19 4.04 19.99
N ASN A 262 -17.14 4.62 19.24
CA ASN A 262 -17.24 4.49 17.80
C ASN A 262 -16.11 5.31 17.16
N HIS A 263 -14.95 4.66 17.00
CA HIS A 263 -13.88 5.19 16.17
C HIS A 263 -14.18 4.85 14.71
N ALA A 264 -14.23 5.87 13.85
CA ALA A 264 -14.09 5.71 12.42
C ALA A 264 -12.78 4.96 12.14
N SER A 265 -12.89 3.72 11.67
CA SER A 265 -11.76 2.84 11.43
C SER A 265 -11.24 3.01 10.00
N SER A 266 -9.93 3.23 9.83
CA SER A 266 -9.29 3.35 8.52
C SER A 266 -9.55 2.14 7.63
N PHE A 267 -9.46 2.29 6.31
CA PHE A 267 -9.73 1.20 5.36
C PHE A 267 -8.79 0.02 5.64
N ARG A 268 -7.54 0.35 5.90
CA ARG A 268 -6.50 -0.58 6.30
C ARG A 268 -6.84 -1.31 7.61
N TYR A 269 -7.30 -0.61 8.64
CA TYR A 269 -7.71 -1.25 9.90
C TYR A 269 -8.81 -2.30 9.66
N CYS A 270 -9.85 -1.93 8.91
CA CYS A 270 -10.95 -2.83 8.60
C CYS A 270 -10.49 -4.05 7.79
N LYS A 271 -9.62 -3.83 6.81
CA LYS A 271 -8.97 -4.89 6.02
C LYS A 271 -8.18 -5.84 6.93
N MET A 272 -7.36 -5.34 7.85
CA MET A 272 -6.55 -6.16 8.76
C MET A 272 -7.38 -6.92 9.79
N ALA A 273 -8.39 -6.26 10.37
CA ALA A 273 -9.34 -6.91 11.27
C ALA A 273 -10.05 -8.08 10.56
N TRP A 274 -10.38 -7.91 9.29
CA TRP A 274 -10.98 -8.94 8.47
C TRP A 274 -10.01 -10.09 8.12
N PHE A 275 -8.78 -9.80 7.69
CA PHE A 275 -7.76 -10.83 7.44
C PHE A 275 -7.55 -11.71 8.66
N SER A 276 -7.45 -11.09 9.84
CA SER A 276 -7.32 -11.78 11.11
C SER A 276 -8.50 -12.70 11.40
N LYS A 277 -9.74 -12.26 11.14
CA LYS A 277 -10.96 -13.10 11.27
C LYS A 277 -10.92 -14.32 10.36
N ILE A 278 -10.52 -14.15 9.09
CA ILE A 278 -10.41 -15.26 8.13
C ILE A 278 -9.33 -16.26 8.55
N HIS A 279 -8.15 -15.77 8.91
CA HIS A 279 -7.04 -16.61 9.32
C HIS A 279 -7.40 -17.48 10.53
N ASN A 280 -8.04 -16.88 11.52
CA ASN A 280 -8.48 -17.59 12.73
C ASN A 280 -9.53 -18.66 12.40
N LYS A 281 -10.53 -18.34 11.56
CA LYS A 281 -11.54 -19.31 11.10
C LYS A 281 -10.92 -20.47 10.30
N SER A 282 -9.90 -20.19 9.48
CA SER A 282 -9.16 -21.20 8.73
C SER A 282 -8.43 -22.17 9.68
N LYS A 283 -7.69 -21.63 10.66
CA LYS A 283 -6.99 -22.41 11.69
C LYS A 283 -7.96 -23.28 12.50
N ASP A 284 -9.12 -22.74 12.88
CA ASP A 284 -10.12 -23.49 13.64
C ASP A 284 -10.75 -24.63 12.83
N SER A 285 -10.99 -24.40 11.54
CA SER A 285 -11.50 -25.42 10.62
C SER A 285 -10.48 -26.54 10.41
N ALA A 286 -9.19 -26.21 10.29
CA ALA A 286 -8.12 -27.19 10.22
C ALA A 286 -8.00 -28.02 11.50
N LYS A 287 -8.14 -27.40 12.69
CA LYS A 287 -8.17 -28.11 13.98
C LYS A 287 -9.36 -29.05 14.10
N ARG A 288 -10.56 -28.64 13.68
CA ARG A 288 -11.76 -29.50 13.68
C ARG A 288 -11.60 -30.73 12.81
N GLN A 289 -10.94 -30.60 11.66
CA GLN A 289 -10.69 -31.73 10.75
C GLN A 289 -9.61 -32.69 11.27
N LYS A 290 -8.69 -32.22 12.14
CA LYS A 290 -7.67 -33.06 12.76
C LYS A 290 -8.14 -33.82 14.00
N LYS A 291 -9.31 -33.48 14.58
CA LYS A 291 -9.87 -34.29 15.66
C LYS A 291 -10.30 -35.65 15.09
N PRO A 292 -9.69 -36.77 15.55
CA PRO A 292 -10.14 -38.09 15.13
C PRO A 292 -11.62 -38.20 15.50
N LYS A 293 -12.47 -38.55 14.53
CA LYS A 293 -13.84 -38.95 14.82
C LYS A 293 -13.73 -40.16 15.74
N HIS A 294 -13.90 -39.97 17.06
CA HIS A 294 -14.18 -41.08 17.94
C HIS A 294 -15.51 -41.68 17.47
N SER A 295 -15.40 -42.77 16.72
CA SER A 295 -16.51 -43.63 16.38
C SER A 295 -17.12 -44.11 17.70
N LYS A 296 -18.29 -43.58 18.07
CA LYS A 296 -19.19 -44.31 18.96
C LYS A 296 -19.51 -45.62 18.25
N LYS A 297 -18.92 -46.72 18.74
CA LYS A 297 -19.37 -48.08 18.46
C LYS A 297 -20.83 -48.17 18.89
N ALA A 298 -21.69 -48.50 17.95
CA ALA A 298 -22.91 -49.25 18.21
C ALA A 298 -22.61 -50.66 17.67
N ASP A 299 -22.46 -51.61 18.57
CA ASP A 299 -22.51 -53.03 18.26
C ASP A 299 -23.98 -53.39 18.06
N ASP A 300 -24.33 -54.07 16.96
CA ASP A 300 -24.95 -55.41 17.05
C ASP A 300 -25.22 -56.09 15.69
N THR A 301 -24.80 -57.37 15.65
CA THR A 301 -25.28 -58.54 14.88
C THR A 301 -25.08 -58.58 13.34
N SER A 302 -24.13 -59.38 12.82
CA SER A 302 -24.22 -60.81 12.35
C SER A 302 -24.97 -60.96 11.01
N SER A 303 -24.61 -61.78 10.00
CA SER A 303 -23.79 -63.00 9.90
C SER A 303 -23.60 -63.43 8.42
N LEU A 304 -22.69 -64.42 8.21
CA LEU A 304 -22.53 -65.40 7.09
C LEU A 304 -21.88 -64.94 5.76
N ALA A 305 -20.63 -65.35 5.45
CA ALA A 305 -20.15 -66.63 4.85
C ALA A 305 -20.23 -66.62 3.29
N ALA A 306 -19.31 -67.10 2.45
CA ALA A 306 -18.11 -67.94 2.56
C ALA A 306 -17.22 -67.80 1.30
N SER A 307 -15.91 -68.15 1.42
CA SER A 307 -15.00 -68.90 0.49
C SER A 307 -14.80 -68.43 -0.97
N VAL A 308 -13.70 -68.65 -1.73
CA VAL A 308 -12.57 -69.59 -1.69
C VAL A 308 -11.53 -69.18 -2.78
N ASP A 309 -10.25 -69.52 -2.55
CA ASP A 309 -9.17 -69.88 -3.51
C ASP A 309 -8.67 -68.92 -4.63
N ASP A 310 -7.42 -68.94 -5.12
CA ASP A 310 -6.13 -69.58 -4.79
C ASP A 310 -5.09 -69.13 -5.87
N LYS A 311 -3.78 -69.25 -5.56
CA LYS A 311 -2.63 -69.48 -6.48
C LYS A 311 -2.27 -68.42 -7.57
N THR A 312 -1.02 -68.17 -7.99
CA THR A 312 0.38 -68.51 -7.66
C THR A 312 1.28 -67.76 -8.66
N GLY A 313 2.57 -67.52 -8.37
CA GLY A 313 3.58 -67.37 -9.43
C GLY A 313 4.76 -66.45 -9.16
N LYS A 314 5.83 -67.00 -8.56
CA LYS A 314 7.21 -66.46 -8.56
C LYS A 314 7.88 -66.71 -9.91
N THR A 315 8.86 -65.88 -10.32
CA THR A 315 10.28 -66.28 -10.49
C THR A 315 11.20 -65.11 -10.89
N HIS A 316 12.49 -65.29 -10.58
CA HIS A 316 13.63 -64.36 -10.63
C HIS A 316 14.24 -64.12 -12.01
N GLY A 317 15.02 -63.03 -12.15
CA GLY A 317 16.04 -62.89 -13.19
C GLY A 317 17.01 -61.74 -12.94
N LYS A 318 18.25 -62.06 -12.58
CA LYS A 318 19.40 -61.19 -12.25
C LYS A 318 20.29 -61.04 -13.50
N LYS A 319 20.87 -59.85 -13.78
CA LYS A 319 22.22 -59.66 -14.37
C LYS A 319 22.56 -58.19 -14.67
N THR A 320 23.72 -57.76 -14.15
CA THR A 320 24.65 -56.69 -14.59
C THR A 320 25.41 -57.14 -15.87
N PRO A 321 26.23 -56.32 -16.61
CA PRO A 321 27.12 -55.25 -16.11
C PRO A 321 27.45 -54.03 -17.02
N SER A 322 28.31 -53.16 -16.48
CA SER A 322 29.44 -52.44 -17.11
C SER A 322 29.38 -50.90 -17.24
N LYS A 323 30.59 -50.35 -17.03
CA LYS A 323 31.09 -48.98 -16.83
C LYS A 323 31.29 -48.25 -18.19
N PRO A 324 31.53 -46.91 -18.25
CA PRO A 324 32.89 -46.38 -18.08
C PRO A 324 32.99 -44.98 -17.41
N THR A 325 34.26 -44.56 -17.28
CA THR A 325 34.94 -43.55 -16.44
C THR A 325 35.11 -42.17 -17.10
N THR A 326 35.17 -41.08 -16.31
CA THR A 326 36.17 -39.95 -16.33
C THR A 326 35.73 -38.85 -15.32
N SER A 327 36.51 -38.56 -14.25
CA SER A 327 37.38 -37.37 -14.00
C SER A 327 36.69 -36.03 -14.27
N THR A 328 36.62 -35.01 -13.40
CA THR A 328 37.60 -34.27 -12.56
C THR A 328 36.72 -33.39 -11.61
N GLU A 329 37.04 -32.95 -10.40
CA GLU A 329 37.95 -31.86 -10.03
C GLU A 329 37.60 -31.33 -8.61
N GLN A 330 38.60 -30.75 -7.94
CA GLN A 330 38.55 -29.75 -6.85
C GLN A 330 38.17 -30.17 -5.41
N ALA A 331 39.23 -30.23 -4.60
CA ALA A 331 39.23 -30.19 -3.15
C ALA A 331 39.05 -28.75 -2.64
N ALA A 332 38.21 -28.57 -1.62
CA ALA A 332 38.13 -27.35 -0.82
C ALA A 332 38.41 -27.68 0.64
N GLU A 333 39.40 -26.99 1.20
CA GLU A 333 39.83 -27.01 2.60
C GLU A 333 38.70 -26.62 3.57
N LYS A 334 38.60 -27.35 4.67
CA LYS A 334 37.83 -26.98 5.87
C LYS A 334 38.81 -26.41 6.92
N PRO A 335 38.51 -25.27 7.56
CA PRO A 335 39.26 -24.84 8.74
C PRO A 335 38.73 -25.51 10.02
N ALA A 336 39.67 -25.70 10.95
CA ALA A 336 39.52 -26.32 12.25
C ALA A 336 38.72 -25.45 13.26
N PRO A 337 38.14 -26.06 14.31
CA PRO A 337 37.45 -25.32 15.36
C PRO A 337 38.42 -24.82 16.46
N GLU A 338 38.28 -23.54 16.80
CA GLU A 338 38.98 -22.89 17.91
C GLU A 338 38.49 -23.37 19.28
N SER A 339 39.46 -23.39 20.19
CA SER A 339 39.42 -23.87 21.56
C SER A 339 38.58 -23.00 22.50
N ALA A 340 37.69 -23.65 23.26
CA ALA A 340 36.95 -23.07 24.36
C ALA A 340 37.83 -22.92 25.63
N THR A 341 37.96 -21.69 26.12
CA THR A 341 38.53 -21.40 27.45
C THR A 341 37.39 -21.25 28.46
N LYS A 342 37.33 -22.14 29.44
CA LYS A 342 36.44 -22.05 30.61
C LYS A 342 37.03 -21.06 31.62
N LEU A 343 36.29 -20.01 31.97
CA LEU A 343 36.46 -19.27 33.22
C LEU A 343 35.21 -19.46 34.07
N SER A 344 35.42 -19.99 35.27
CA SER A 344 34.42 -20.15 36.32
C SER A 344 34.48 -18.95 37.26
N ASP A 345 33.39 -18.20 37.39
CA ASP A 345 33.21 -17.27 38.49
C ASP A 345 31.81 -17.44 39.10
N LYS A 346 31.79 -17.75 40.40
CA LYS A 346 30.58 -17.92 41.21
C LYS A 346 30.29 -16.60 41.93
N GLY A 347 29.37 -15.80 41.39
CA GLY A 347 28.77 -14.66 42.07
C GLY A 347 27.30 -14.94 42.41
N ALA A 348 26.95 -14.92 43.71
CA ALA A 348 25.59 -15.12 44.19
C ALA A 348 24.68 -13.94 43.79
N ALA A 349 23.64 -14.21 43.01
CA ALA A 349 22.66 -13.22 42.57
C ALA A 349 21.64 -12.90 43.67
N LYS A 350 21.51 -11.60 44.01
CA LYS A 350 20.39 -11.07 44.81
C LYS A 350 19.08 -11.17 44.01
N PRO A 351 17.94 -11.46 44.67
CA PRO A 351 16.64 -11.52 44.00
C PRO A 351 16.25 -10.15 43.45
N ALA A 352 15.82 -10.12 42.18
CA ALA A 352 15.35 -8.92 41.50
C ALA A 352 14.13 -8.33 42.23
N PRO A 353 14.05 -7.00 42.40
CA PRO A 353 12.89 -6.35 42.99
C PRO A 353 11.65 -6.58 42.13
N LYS A 354 10.53 -6.92 42.79
CA LYS A 354 9.23 -7.11 42.13
C LYS A 354 8.86 -5.85 41.33
N PRO A 355 8.32 -5.99 40.10
CA PRO A 355 7.91 -4.86 39.29
C PRO A 355 6.81 -4.09 40.02
N THR A 356 7.12 -2.84 40.39
CA THR A 356 6.15 -1.89 40.92
C THR A 356 5.11 -1.62 39.84
N ALA A 357 3.83 -1.73 40.21
CA ALA A 357 2.72 -1.50 39.28
C ALA A 357 2.83 -0.11 38.66
N LYS A 358 2.92 -0.04 37.32
CA LYS A 358 2.97 1.24 36.60
C LYS A 358 1.72 2.06 36.97
N PRO A 359 1.86 3.35 37.30
CA PRO A 359 0.71 4.20 37.62
C PRO A 359 -0.27 4.20 36.44
N VAL A 360 -1.55 4.00 36.74
CA VAL A 360 -2.64 4.03 35.75
C VAL A 360 -2.74 5.45 35.21
N GLN A 361 -2.12 5.71 34.07
CA GLN A 361 -2.20 7.01 33.40
C GLN A 361 -3.65 7.27 32.99
N LYS A 362 -4.23 8.37 33.48
CA LYS A 362 -5.57 8.82 33.11
C LYS A 362 -5.57 9.15 31.62
N LYS A 363 -6.30 8.38 30.81
CA LYS A 363 -6.39 8.56 29.35
C LYS A 363 -6.99 9.94 29.04
N LEU A 364 -6.25 10.79 28.33
CA LEU A 364 -6.74 12.09 27.88
C LEU A 364 -7.90 11.92 26.88
N PRO A 365 -8.90 12.82 26.88
CA PRO A 365 -9.90 12.87 25.82
C PRO A 365 -9.24 13.14 24.47
N SER A 366 -9.64 12.42 23.43
CA SER A 366 -9.09 12.57 22.08
C SER A 366 -9.94 13.54 21.26
N LYS A 367 -9.31 14.38 20.43
CA LYS A 367 -9.98 15.24 19.43
C LYS A 367 -9.28 15.04 18.07
N ALA A 368 -10.02 14.79 16.99
CA ALA A 368 -9.39 14.68 15.67
C ALA A 368 -9.06 16.07 15.13
N VAL A 369 -8.00 16.20 14.33
CA VAL A 369 -7.65 17.46 13.65
C VAL A 369 -8.74 17.91 12.67
N THR A 370 -9.52 16.96 12.16
CA THR A 370 -10.66 17.18 11.25
C THR A 370 -11.89 17.75 11.97
N ASP A 371 -11.93 17.68 13.31
CA ASP A 371 -13.00 18.26 14.14
C ASP A 371 -12.68 19.70 14.59
N LEU A 372 -11.60 20.29 14.08
CA LEU A 372 -11.22 21.68 14.39
C LEU A 372 -11.86 22.62 13.39
N SER A 373 -12.53 23.67 13.88
CA SER A 373 -12.99 24.76 13.02
C SER A 373 -11.83 25.67 12.63
N ASP A 374 -11.99 26.46 11.56
CA ASP A 374 -10.99 27.41 11.08
C ASP A 374 -10.54 28.37 12.19
N VAL A 375 -11.49 28.89 12.95
CA VAL A 375 -11.25 29.78 14.10
C VAL A 375 -10.48 29.04 15.19
N ASP A 376 -10.86 27.79 15.50
CA ASP A 376 -10.12 26.99 16.47
C ASP A 376 -8.67 26.80 16.02
N VAL A 377 -8.38 26.60 14.74
CA VAL A 377 -7.00 26.36 14.26
C VAL A 377 -6.12 27.60 14.42
N GLU A 378 -6.62 28.78 14.04
CA GLU A 378 -5.86 30.02 14.17
C GLU A 378 -5.60 30.37 15.63
N ASP A 379 -6.64 30.33 16.47
CA ASP A 379 -6.57 30.68 17.89
C ASP A 379 -5.79 29.63 18.69
N MET A 380 -5.96 28.34 18.40
CA MET A 380 -5.30 27.25 19.15
C MET A 380 -3.79 27.26 18.97
N PHE A 381 -3.31 27.66 17.79
CA PHE A 381 -1.90 27.56 17.42
C PHE A 381 -1.19 28.91 17.29
N ASP A 382 -1.86 30.00 17.69
CA ASP A 382 -1.36 31.38 17.60
C ASP A 382 -0.83 31.72 16.19
N LEU A 383 -1.53 31.27 15.16
CA LEU A 383 -1.09 31.46 13.77
C LEU A 383 -1.42 32.86 13.28
N THR A 384 -0.47 33.48 12.58
CA THR A 384 -0.69 34.78 11.94
C THR A 384 -0.24 34.74 10.49
N PHE A 385 -0.96 35.42 9.59
CA PHE A 385 -0.58 35.49 8.18
C PHE A 385 0.56 36.49 7.95
N ALA A 386 1.56 36.11 7.16
CA ALA A 386 2.72 36.94 6.85
C ALA A 386 2.40 38.03 5.82
N GLU A 387 2.56 39.31 6.15
CA GLU A 387 2.24 40.45 5.25
C GLU A 387 2.88 40.39 3.85
N ASN A 388 4.08 39.80 3.73
CA ASN A 388 4.88 39.77 2.49
C ASN A 388 4.68 38.47 1.67
N HIS A 389 3.44 38.05 1.43
CA HIS A 389 3.16 36.77 0.78
C HIS A 389 3.79 36.62 -0.63
N GLY A 390 3.87 37.70 -1.42
CA GLY A 390 4.36 37.64 -2.80
C GLY A 390 5.86 37.29 -2.92
N ASP A 391 6.70 37.91 -2.10
CA ASP A 391 8.15 37.79 -2.21
C ASP A 391 8.67 36.43 -1.70
N ILE A 392 8.00 35.85 -0.70
CA ILE A 392 8.39 34.57 -0.08
C ILE A 392 8.42 33.44 -1.12
N TRP A 393 7.44 33.44 -2.02
CA TRP A 393 7.23 32.40 -3.01
C TRP A 393 7.78 32.77 -4.39
N HIS A 394 8.51 33.86 -4.51
CA HIS A 394 9.21 34.20 -5.74
C HIS A 394 10.19 33.08 -6.12
N LEU A 395 10.13 32.63 -7.37
CA LEU A 395 11.06 31.65 -7.95
C LEU A 395 11.96 32.37 -8.95
N ASP A 396 13.27 32.22 -8.76
CA ASP A 396 14.23 32.69 -9.75
C ASP A 396 14.13 31.82 -11.02
N VAL A 397 14.55 32.38 -12.16
CA VAL A 397 14.63 31.61 -13.41
C VAL A 397 15.53 30.38 -13.23
N SER A 398 16.58 30.49 -12.41
CA SER A 398 17.47 29.40 -12.03
C SER A 398 16.87 28.35 -11.11
N ASP A 399 15.69 28.57 -10.52
CA ASP A 399 14.97 27.57 -9.73
C ASP A 399 14.07 26.69 -10.59
N ARG A 400 13.72 27.15 -11.79
CA ARG A 400 12.85 26.41 -12.71
C ARG A 400 13.55 25.11 -13.15
N ARG A 401 12.79 24.01 -13.15
CA ARG A 401 13.29 22.70 -13.55
C ARG A 401 12.38 22.11 -14.61
N ALA A 402 13.00 21.45 -15.58
CA ALA A 402 12.24 20.68 -16.55
C ALA A 402 11.54 19.51 -15.85
N ILE A 403 10.33 19.20 -16.32
CA ILE A 403 9.59 18.02 -15.88
C ILE A 403 10.20 16.81 -16.59
N PRO A 404 10.61 15.75 -15.87
CA PRO A 404 11.12 14.54 -16.50
C PRO A 404 10.14 13.97 -17.54
N ASP A 405 10.65 13.51 -18.69
CA ASP A 405 9.81 13.06 -19.79
C ASP A 405 8.95 11.85 -19.40
N HIS A 406 9.50 10.90 -18.64
CA HIS A 406 8.74 9.76 -18.13
C HIS A 406 7.64 10.16 -17.15
N LEU A 407 7.82 11.24 -16.37
CA LEU A 407 6.75 11.78 -15.53
C LEU A 407 5.63 12.34 -16.40
N ARG A 408 5.95 13.09 -17.45
CA ARG A 408 4.96 13.64 -18.39
C ARG A 408 4.18 12.52 -19.08
N ALA A 409 4.87 11.48 -19.56
CA ALA A 409 4.26 10.31 -20.17
C ALA A 409 3.33 9.55 -19.20
N THR A 410 3.80 9.32 -17.98
CA THR A 410 3.02 8.64 -16.92
C THR A 410 1.75 9.41 -16.58
N LEU A 411 1.85 10.73 -16.39
CA LEU A 411 0.68 11.56 -16.06
C LEU A 411 -0.32 11.65 -17.21
N SER A 412 0.16 11.65 -18.46
CA SER A 412 -0.71 11.52 -19.64
C SER A 412 -1.48 10.21 -19.64
N ASP A 413 -0.84 9.10 -19.26
CA ASP A 413 -1.48 7.79 -19.17
C ASP A 413 -2.49 7.72 -18.03
N TYR A 414 -2.21 8.38 -16.91
CA TYR A 414 -3.17 8.55 -15.82
C TYR A 414 -4.40 9.37 -16.28
N ASP A 415 -4.18 10.46 -17.01
CA ASP A 415 -5.27 11.27 -17.56
C ASP A 415 -6.12 10.47 -18.57
N LEU A 416 -5.53 9.53 -19.32
CA LEU A 416 -6.28 8.58 -20.15
C LEU A 416 -7.08 7.55 -19.33
N VAL A 417 -6.52 7.05 -18.25
CA VAL A 417 -7.15 6.02 -17.40
C VAL A 417 -8.38 6.59 -16.68
N PHE A 418 -8.24 7.74 -16.04
CA PHE A 418 -9.28 8.33 -15.19
C PHE A 418 -10.17 9.34 -15.93
N GLY A 419 -9.69 9.92 -17.03
CA GLY A 419 -10.41 10.92 -17.80
C GLY A 419 -10.80 12.15 -16.97
N LYS A 420 -11.97 12.71 -17.28
CA LYS A 420 -12.62 13.80 -16.52
C LYS A 420 -13.53 13.31 -15.39
N GLY A 421 -13.54 12.00 -15.09
CA GLY A 421 -14.43 11.42 -14.08
C GLY A 421 -14.12 11.94 -12.68
N ASP A 422 -15.04 11.67 -11.75
CA ASP A 422 -14.89 12.04 -10.33
C ASP A 422 -13.59 11.45 -9.78
N ARG A 423 -12.60 12.31 -9.58
CA ARG A 423 -11.34 11.95 -8.92
C ARG A 423 -11.66 11.76 -7.45
N ASN A 424 -11.58 10.52 -7.00
CA ASN A 424 -11.60 10.24 -5.56
C ASN A 424 -10.20 10.46 -4.99
N GLU A 425 -10.11 10.46 -3.66
CA GLU A 425 -8.86 10.64 -2.93
C GLU A 425 -7.75 9.67 -3.37
N ALA A 426 -8.08 8.39 -3.59
CA ALA A 426 -7.11 7.39 -4.00
C ALA A 426 -6.50 7.67 -5.40
N VAL A 427 -7.28 8.19 -6.35
CA VAL A 427 -6.76 8.66 -7.65
C VAL A 427 -5.81 9.85 -7.47
N CYS A 428 -6.16 10.79 -6.59
CA CYS A 428 -5.29 11.91 -6.25
C CYS A 428 -3.98 11.41 -5.64
N ARG A 429 -4.04 10.46 -4.70
CA ARG A 429 -2.90 9.81 -4.04
C ARG A 429 -1.99 9.12 -5.06
N ALA A 430 -2.56 8.31 -5.97
CA ALA A 430 -1.78 7.65 -7.03
C ALA A 430 -1.05 8.66 -7.93
N ARG A 431 -1.70 9.77 -8.31
CA ARG A 431 -1.06 10.82 -9.12
C ARG A 431 0.02 11.58 -8.33
N LEU A 432 -0.25 11.89 -7.07
CA LEU A 432 0.72 12.53 -6.17
C LEU A 432 1.94 11.64 -5.93
N ASN A 433 1.78 10.33 -5.77
CA ASN A 433 2.87 9.37 -5.64
C ASN A 433 3.88 9.55 -6.77
N VAL A 434 3.42 9.47 -8.03
CA VAL A 434 4.32 9.60 -9.20
C VAL A 434 5.01 10.97 -9.23
N ILE A 435 4.29 12.07 -8.97
CA ILE A 435 4.89 13.42 -8.97
C ILE A 435 5.93 13.55 -7.85
N LEU A 436 5.54 13.24 -6.61
CA LEU A 436 6.39 13.44 -5.45
C LEU A 436 7.64 12.56 -5.53
N PHE A 437 7.48 11.30 -5.94
CA PHE A 437 8.56 10.31 -5.95
C PHE A 437 9.54 10.56 -7.08
N THR A 438 9.05 10.79 -8.31
CA THR A 438 9.94 11.10 -9.45
C THR A 438 10.79 12.33 -9.20
N ILE A 439 10.23 13.40 -8.63
CA ILE A 439 10.99 14.63 -8.35
C ILE A 439 12.06 14.36 -7.27
N LEU A 440 11.85 13.43 -6.33
CA LEU A 440 12.81 13.15 -5.24
C LEU A 440 13.90 12.24 -5.76
N ALA A 441 13.51 11.21 -6.50
CA ALA A 441 14.40 10.30 -7.18
C ALA A 441 15.32 11.03 -8.16
N ALA A 442 14.82 12.03 -8.90
CA ALA A 442 15.64 12.86 -9.77
C ALA A 442 16.79 13.54 -8.98
N LYS A 443 16.50 14.09 -7.80
CA LYS A 443 17.54 14.69 -6.93
C LYS A 443 18.50 13.67 -6.35
N LYS A 444 17.99 12.53 -5.90
CA LYS A 444 18.86 11.43 -5.45
C LYS A 444 19.79 10.97 -6.58
N LYS A 445 19.28 10.79 -7.80
CA LYS A 445 20.07 10.41 -8.99
C LYS A 445 21.12 11.45 -9.35
N GLU A 446 20.78 12.75 -9.30
CA GLU A 446 21.75 13.84 -9.49
C GLU A 446 22.90 13.75 -8.46
N GLU A 447 22.60 13.53 -7.19
CA GLU A 447 23.61 13.36 -6.14
C GLU A 447 24.45 12.08 -6.36
N PHE A 448 23.83 10.94 -6.65
CA PHE A 448 24.56 9.67 -6.90
C PHE A 448 25.45 9.76 -8.16
N GLY A 449 24.98 10.44 -9.21
CA GLY A 449 25.71 10.64 -10.46
C GLY A 449 27.00 11.46 -10.29
N GLN A 450 27.07 12.34 -9.28
CA GLN A 450 28.31 13.06 -8.94
C GLN A 450 29.41 12.12 -8.43
N TYR A 451 29.07 10.92 -7.95
CA TYR A 451 30.03 9.95 -7.42
C TYR A 451 30.31 8.75 -8.35
N GLY A 452 29.55 8.58 -9.44
CA GLY A 452 29.39 7.27 -10.10
C GLY A 452 30.18 6.98 -11.37
N THR A 453 30.36 7.92 -12.31
CA THR A 453 30.73 7.52 -13.70
C THR A 453 31.89 8.27 -14.34
N GLY A 454 32.60 9.12 -13.59
CA GLY A 454 33.79 9.79 -14.09
C GLY A 454 34.88 9.89 -13.04
N LYS A 455 35.66 8.82 -12.83
CA LYS A 455 37.00 8.89 -12.21
C LYS A 455 37.98 9.65 -13.12
N GLY A 456 37.62 10.85 -13.56
CA GLY A 456 38.62 11.81 -14.01
C GLY A 456 39.40 12.20 -12.76
N ALA A 457 40.62 11.71 -12.62
CA ALA A 457 41.46 11.76 -11.43
C ALA A 457 41.70 13.17 -10.82
N ASN A 458 41.18 14.23 -11.43
CA ASN A 458 41.43 15.62 -11.03
C ASN A 458 40.16 16.47 -10.78
N LYS A 459 38.95 15.91 -10.82
CA LYS A 459 37.76 16.69 -10.41
C LYS A 459 37.59 16.59 -8.90
N ARG A 460 38.25 17.51 -8.17
CA ARG A 460 37.95 17.74 -6.75
C ARG A 460 36.43 17.88 -6.60
N VAL A 461 35.83 16.94 -5.88
CA VAL A 461 34.46 17.05 -5.40
C VAL A 461 34.42 18.35 -4.62
N SER A 462 33.63 19.33 -5.07
CA SER A 462 33.39 20.54 -4.29
C SER A 462 32.80 20.08 -2.96
N THR A 463 33.52 20.33 -1.88
CA THR A 463 33.11 20.08 -0.48
C THR A 463 32.00 21.03 -0.03
N GLU A 464 31.39 21.81 -0.93
CA GLU A 464 30.53 22.94 -0.55
C GLU A 464 29.04 22.61 -0.37
N SER A 465 28.53 21.45 -0.81
CA SER A 465 27.12 21.15 -0.58
C SER A 465 26.89 20.41 0.74
N ASN A 466 26.50 21.15 1.78
CA ASN A 466 25.99 20.62 3.06
C ASN A 466 24.65 19.84 2.92
N ALA A 467 24.10 19.72 1.71
CA ALA A 467 22.82 19.07 1.47
C ALA A 467 22.99 17.58 1.15
N SER A 468 22.31 16.70 1.88
CA SER A 468 22.27 15.26 1.62
C SER A 468 20.85 14.83 1.24
N TYR A 469 20.65 14.42 -0.01
CA TYR A 469 19.38 13.85 -0.47
C TYR A 469 19.27 12.36 -0.17
N LYS A 470 20.37 11.69 0.17
CA LYS A 470 20.40 10.26 0.53
C LYS A 470 19.52 9.94 1.73
N SER A 471 19.48 10.81 2.74
CA SER A 471 18.65 10.59 3.92
C SER A 471 17.16 10.86 3.68
N LEU A 472 16.83 11.62 2.63
CA LEU A 472 15.45 11.99 2.36
C LEU A 472 14.62 10.79 1.89
N HIS A 473 13.44 10.61 2.44
CA HIS A 473 12.48 9.62 1.96
C HIS A 473 11.05 10.03 2.31
N TRP A 474 10.07 9.52 1.57
CA TRP A 474 8.66 9.75 1.84
C TRP A 474 8.13 8.72 2.84
N GLY A 475 7.58 9.20 3.96
CA GLY A 475 6.64 8.44 4.77
C GLY A 475 5.22 8.60 4.21
N LEU A 476 4.47 7.50 4.20
CA LEU A 476 3.09 7.46 3.74
C LEU A 476 2.14 7.23 4.92
N GLU A 477 0.96 7.82 4.86
CA GLU A 477 -0.16 7.58 5.79
C GLU A 477 0.26 7.58 7.28
N THR A 478 1.07 8.56 7.67
CA THR A 478 1.73 8.65 8.97
C THR A 478 0.76 9.17 10.02
N SER A 479 0.55 8.40 11.08
CA SER A 479 -0.29 8.80 12.20
C SER A 479 0.46 9.80 13.07
N LEU A 480 -0.27 10.78 13.57
CA LEU A 480 0.25 11.81 14.44
C LEU A 480 -0.65 11.97 15.66
N SER A 481 -0.07 11.98 16.86
CA SER A 481 -0.78 12.42 18.05
C SER A 481 0.06 13.31 18.95
N TYR A 482 -0.59 14.31 19.56
CA TYR A 482 0.08 15.26 20.43
C TYR A 482 -0.84 15.80 21.53
N PRO A 483 -0.41 15.80 22.81
CA PRO A 483 -1.18 16.44 23.87
C PRO A 483 -1.20 17.96 23.68
N TRP A 484 -2.40 18.54 23.69
CA TRP A 484 -2.63 19.98 23.55
C TRP A 484 -3.65 20.47 24.58
N THR A 485 -3.57 21.74 24.97
CA THR A 485 -4.58 22.35 25.84
C THR A 485 -5.52 23.21 25.00
N HIS A 486 -6.81 22.87 24.98
CA HIS A 486 -7.86 23.62 24.28
C HIS A 486 -9.00 23.88 25.25
N ASP A 487 -9.44 25.13 25.38
CA ASP A 487 -10.42 25.57 26.39
C ASP A 487 -10.01 25.18 27.81
N ASN A 488 -8.74 25.40 28.17
CA ASN A 488 -8.15 24.99 29.46
C ASN A 488 -8.27 23.48 29.77
N THR A 489 -8.59 22.65 28.78
CA THR A 489 -8.75 21.21 28.94
C THR A 489 -7.66 20.48 28.15
N PRO A 490 -6.84 19.62 28.79
CA PRO A 490 -5.87 18.82 28.06
C PRO A 490 -6.60 17.78 27.21
N LYS A 491 -6.33 17.81 25.91
CA LYS A 491 -6.86 16.89 24.90
C LYS A 491 -5.71 16.28 24.13
N LEU A 492 -5.86 15.05 23.67
CA LEU A 492 -4.93 14.43 22.73
C LEU A 492 -5.42 14.74 21.32
N LEU A 493 -4.73 15.66 20.63
CA LEU A 493 -4.99 15.92 19.21
C LEU A 493 -4.46 14.75 18.40
N ARG A 494 -5.25 14.30 17.42
CA ARG A 494 -4.88 13.17 16.55
C ARG A 494 -5.18 13.48 15.10
N GLY A 495 -4.30 13.05 14.22
CA GLY A 495 -4.57 13.05 12.79
C GLY A 495 -3.67 12.08 12.04
N ARG A 496 -3.83 12.08 10.72
CA ARG A 496 -3.09 11.23 9.80
C ARG A 496 -2.64 12.07 8.61
N MET A 497 -1.32 12.16 8.45
CA MET A 497 -0.68 12.84 7.34
C MET A 497 -0.64 11.90 6.14
N ASP A 498 -1.03 12.38 4.96
CA ASP A 498 -1.01 11.53 3.77
C ASP A 498 0.44 11.27 3.32
N TYR A 499 1.28 12.29 3.42
CA TYR A 499 2.72 12.17 3.23
C TYR A 499 3.49 13.03 4.21
N CYS A 500 4.66 12.55 4.61
CA CYS A 500 5.68 13.34 5.27
C CYS A 500 7.04 13.10 4.58
N LEU A 501 7.84 14.16 4.44
CA LEU A 501 9.21 14.03 3.98
C LEU A 501 10.11 13.91 5.21
N TRP A 502 10.73 12.75 5.36
CA TRP A 502 11.69 12.48 6.41
C TRP A 502 13.09 12.89 5.98
N TYR A 503 13.90 13.32 6.94
CA TYR A 503 15.33 13.52 6.79
C TYR A 503 16.07 13.00 8.03
N GLY A 504 17.36 12.66 7.87
CA GLY A 504 18.17 12.04 8.92
C GLY A 504 18.18 10.51 8.88
N ASN A 505 18.59 9.87 9.98
CA ASN A 505 18.54 8.41 10.12
C ASN A 505 17.09 7.97 10.36
N HIS A 506 16.65 6.82 9.85
CA HIS A 506 15.29 6.31 10.04
C HIS A 506 14.87 6.23 11.54
N LYS A 507 15.81 5.97 12.47
CA LYS A 507 15.53 5.90 13.91
C LYS A 507 15.38 7.26 14.59
N ASP A 508 15.90 8.30 13.95
CA ASP A 508 15.96 9.67 14.44
C ASP A 508 15.38 10.63 13.41
N ALA A 509 14.48 10.12 12.55
CA ALA A 509 14.03 10.83 11.38
C ALA A 509 13.19 12.03 11.84
N GLU A 510 13.49 13.19 11.29
CA GLU A 510 12.70 14.39 11.49
C GLU A 510 11.97 14.75 10.21
N THR A 511 10.88 15.48 10.34
CA THR A 511 10.16 16.03 9.18
C THR A 511 10.09 17.55 9.26
N ASN A 512 10.26 18.18 8.10
CA ASN A 512 9.98 19.60 7.89
C ASN A 512 8.95 19.83 6.78
N MET A 513 8.36 18.76 6.25
CA MET A 513 7.41 18.86 5.16
C MET A 513 6.30 17.81 5.26
N VAL A 514 5.06 18.28 5.18
CA VAL A 514 3.85 17.43 5.14
C VAL A 514 3.08 17.69 3.86
N VAL A 515 2.41 16.66 3.33
CA VAL A 515 1.45 16.80 2.23
C VAL A 515 0.12 16.22 2.68
N VAL A 516 -0.94 16.98 2.45
CA VAL A 516 -2.31 16.63 2.78
C VAL A 516 -3.15 16.66 1.51
N THR A 517 -3.90 15.59 1.31
CA THR A 517 -4.93 15.46 0.31
C THR A 517 -6.28 15.88 0.91
N PRO A 518 -7.01 16.80 0.27
CA PRO A 518 -8.35 17.13 0.72
C PRO A 518 -9.25 15.89 0.57
N LYS A 519 -10.13 15.67 1.54
CA LYS A 519 -11.12 14.59 1.44
C LYS A 519 -12.15 14.93 0.37
N ARG A 520 -13.00 13.94 0.03
CA ARG A 520 -14.00 14.04 -1.05
C ARG A 520 -14.83 15.33 -0.92
N GLY A 521 -14.82 16.17 -1.96
CA GLY A 521 -15.70 17.36 -1.99
C GLY A 521 -15.10 18.65 -2.52
N ARG A 522 -13.87 18.66 -3.04
CA ARG A 522 -13.16 19.88 -3.47
C ARG A 522 -13.08 20.97 -2.39
N ASN A 523 -13.26 20.65 -1.11
CA ASN A 523 -13.05 21.63 -0.06
C ASN A 523 -11.54 21.76 0.18
N HIS A 524 -10.89 22.50 -0.70
CA HIS A 524 -9.46 22.76 -0.64
C HIS A 524 -9.04 23.36 0.72
N LEU A 525 -9.95 24.10 1.36
CA LEU A 525 -9.77 24.67 2.69
C LEU A 525 -9.58 23.60 3.77
N GLU A 526 -10.28 22.46 3.68
CA GLU A 526 -10.11 21.35 4.64
C GLU A 526 -8.67 20.81 4.63
N GLY A 527 -8.11 20.60 3.44
CA GLY A 527 -6.72 20.17 3.28
C GLY A 527 -5.72 21.20 3.82
N LEU A 528 -6.02 22.49 3.64
CA LEU A 528 -5.22 23.60 4.15
C LEU A 528 -5.21 23.64 5.68
N LEU A 529 -6.37 23.57 6.32
CA LEU A 529 -6.51 23.59 7.78
C LEU A 529 -5.83 22.39 8.43
N ARG A 530 -6.03 21.18 7.88
CA ARG A 530 -5.32 19.97 8.33
C ARG A 530 -3.81 20.15 8.26
N ALA A 531 -3.31 20.73 7.17
CA ALA A 531 -1.89 21.01 7.03
C ALA A 531 -1.40 22.03 8.07
N PHE A 532 -2.15 23.08 8.37
CA PHE A 532 -1.82 24.01 9.46
C PHE A 532 -1.72 23.29 10.81
N CYS A 533 -2.70 22.46 11.17
CA CYS A 533 -2.67 21.68 12.40
C CYS A 533 -1.41 20.82 12.51
N TYR A 534 -1.07 20.09 11.44
CA TYR A 534 0.12 19.23 11.45
C TYR A 534 1.42 20.01 11.59
N LEU A 535 1.56 21.11 10.85
CA LEU A 535 2.75 21.97 10.94
C LEU A 535 2.90 22.56 12.35
N SER A 536 1.81 23.03 12.95
CA SER A 536 1.82 23.59 14.31
C SER A 536 2.17 22.54 15.37
N MET A 537 1.59 21.34 15.28
CA MET A 537 1.92 20.23 16.18
C MET A 537 3.41 19.85 16.06
N ILE A 538 3.93 19.71 14.84
CA ILE A 538 5.35 19.42 14.59
C ILE A 538 6.24 20.54 15.15
N MET A 539 5.93 21.81 14.88
CA MET A 539 6.71 22.95 15.36
C MET A 539 6.78 22.99 16.89
N HIS A 540 5.64 22.78 17.55
CA HIS A 540 5.57 22.78 19.01
C HIS A 540 6.31 21.59 19.61
N ALA A 541 6.17 20.39 19.05
CA ALA A 541 6.93 19.21 19.44
C ALA A 541 8.44 19.47 19.29
N ARG A 542 8.90 19.99 18.16
CA ARG A 542 10.31 20.37 17.96
C ARG A 542 10.81 21.36 19.01
N LYS A 543 10.03 22.40 19.31
CA LYS A 543 10.39 23.41 20.33
C LYS A 543 10.49 22.78 21.72
N LYS A 544 9.55 21.92 22.10
CA LYS A 544 9.56 21.20 23.38
C LYS A 544 10.74 20.22 23.48
N ALA A 545 11.17 19.64 22.36
CA ALA A 545 12.37 18.80 22.24
C ALA A 545 13.69 19.59 22.18
N SER A 546 13.66 20.93 22.32
CA SER A 546 14.83 21.81 22.15
C SER A 546 15.54 21.67 20.81
N ARG A 547 14.81 21.27 19.75
CA ARG A 547 15.37 21.18 18.40
C ARG A 547 15.55 22.58 17.81
N PRO A 548 16.58 22.80 16.97
CA PRO A 548 16.76 24.07 16.29
C PRO A 548 15.49 24.50 15.55
N SER A 549 15.11 25.76 15.76
CA SER A 549 13.99 26.37 15.04
C SER A 549 14.27 26.33 13.55
N THR A 550 13.31 25.81 12.79
CA THR A 550 13.41 25.71 11.34
C THR A 550 12.06 26.04 10.71
N THR A 551 12.09 26.46 9.45
CA THR A 551 10.86 26.66 8.67
C THR A 551 10.27 25.30 8.32
N LEU A 552 8.97 25.14 8.54
CA LEU A 552 8.21 23.97 8.12
C LEU A 552 7.40 24.29 6.87
N TYR A 553 7.15 23.28 6.05
CA TYR A 553 6.43 23.39 4.79
C TYR A 553 5.24 22.44 4.75
N GLY A 554 4.10 22.93 4.28
CA GLY A 554 2.93 22.09 4.01
C GLY A 554 2.58 22.14 2.53
N ILE A 555 1.89 21.12 2.06
CA ILE A 555 1.20 21.14 0.76
C ILE A 555 -0.20 20.61 0.96
N ALA A 556 -1.21 21.38 0.59
CA ALA A 556 -2.57 20.90 0.39
C ALA A 556 -2.81 20.69 -1.10
N SER A 557 -3.04 19.44 -1.56
CA SER A 557 -3.20 19.17 -2.99
C SER A 557 -4.17 18.03 -3.31
N ASP A 558 -4.98 18.24 -4.34
CA ASP A 558 -5.80 17.20 -4.97
C ASP A 558 -5.13 16.63 -6.24
N SER A 559 -3.80 16.72 -6.33
CA SER A 559 -2.94 16.43 -7.49
C SER A 559 -3.03 17.40 -8.68
N LEU A 560 -4.05 18.25 -8.73
CA LEU A 560 -4.23 19.26 -9.78
C LEU A 560 -4.01 20.67 -9.26
N PHE A 561 -4.63 21.02 -8.14
CA PHE A 561 -4.42 22.25 -7.42
C PHE A 561 -3.44 22.00 -6.28
N TRP A 562 -2.50 22.92 -6.10
CA TRP A 562 -1.41 22.80 -5.14
C TRP A 562 -1.35 24.09 -4.35
N THR A 563 -1.61 24.02 -3.05
CA THR A 563 -1.34 25.14 -2.15
C THR A 563 -0.15 24.79 -1.29
N PHE A 564 0.95 25.47 -1.59
CA PHE A 564 2.16 25.45 -0.80
C PHE A 564 1.94 26.31 0.43
N ILE A 565 2.43 25.82 1.56
CA ILE A 565 2.31 26.45 2.87
C ILE A 565 3.72 26.55 3.43
N ARG A 566 4.03 27.68 4.05
CA ARG A 566 5.26 27.88 4.79
C ARG A 566 4.90 28.43 6.15
N LEU A 567 5.29 27.70 7.19
CA LEU A 567 5.23 28.12 8.58
C LEU A 567 6.65 28.47 9.02
N ASP A 568 6.91 29.75 9.28
CA ASP A 568 8.23 30.20 9.68
C ASP A 568 8.50 29.99 11.17
N THR A 569 9.70 30.33 11.62
CA THR A 569 10.14 30.13 13.00
C THR A 569 9.45 31.04 14.02
N GLN A 570 8.66 32.02 13.55
CA GLN A 570 7.88 32.93 14.38
C GLN A 570 6.39 32.55 14.43
N GLY A 571 6.00 31.43 13.80
CA GLY A 571 4.59 31.04 13.69
C GLY A 571 3.81 31.80 12.62
N LYS A 572 4.50 32.51 11.71
CA LYS A 572 3.83 33.19 10.59
C LYS A 572 3.62 32.23 9.44
N VAL A 573 2.40 32.24 8.91
CA VAL A 573 1.95 31.41 7.80
C VAL A 573 1.96 32.22 6.51
N SER A 574 2.44 31.60 5.45
CA SER A 574 2.29 32.10 4.08
C SER A 574 1.85 30.97 3.17
N THR A 575 1.02 31.29 2.17
CA THR A 575 0.48 30.31 1.23
C THR A 575 0.73 30.73 -0.22
N HIS A 576 0.78 29.76 -1.13
CA HIS A 576 0.90 29.99 -2.57
C HIS A 576 0.20 28.89 -3.36
N THR A 577 -0.76 29.27 -4.19
CA THR A 577 -1.61 28.33 -4.93
C THR A 577 -1.23 28.28 -6.40
N LEU A 578 -1.06 27.07 -6.93
CA LEU A 578 -0.74 26.77 -8.31
C LEU A 578 -1.66 25.69 -8.87
N SER A 579 -1.84 25.69 -10.19
CA SER A 579 -2.66 24.74 -10.93
C SER A 579 -1.82 23.98 -11.96
N TRP A 580 -1.76 22.66 -11.78
CA TRP A 580 -1.12 21.74 -12.72
C TRP A 580 -1.78 21.79 -14.09
N ARG A 581 -3.08 22.11 -14.19
CA ARG A 581 -3.77 22.17 -15.50
C ARG A 581 -3.50 23.44 -16.27
N ASP A 582 -3.22 24.53 -15.56
CA ASP A 582 -3.09 25.87 -16.15
C ASP A 582 -1.64 26.17 -16.59
N GLY A 583 -0.87 25.13 -16.89
CA GLY A 583 0.51 25.26 -17.39
C GLY A 583 1.56 25.55 -16.31
N GLN A 584 1.18 25.63 -15.03
CA GLN A 584 2.10 25.98 -13.93
C GLN A 584 2.88 24.77 -13.39
N GLN A 585 3.09 23.75 -14.22
CA GLN A 585 3.70 22.50 -13.77
C GLN A 585 5.18 22.69 -13.42
N ILE A 586 5.88 23.59 -14.13
CA ILE A 586 7.30 23.89 -13.89
C ILE A 586 7.48 24.58 -12.53
N GLU A 587 6.59 25.50 -12.19
CA GLU A 587 6.57 26.22 -10.91
C GLU A 587 6.29 25.27 -9.75
N ILE A 588 5.32 24.37 -9.89
CA ILE A 588 5.03 23.31 -8.90
C ILE A 588 6.28 22.45 -8.65
N VAL A 589 6.94 21.98 -9.71
CA VAL A 589 8.16 21.19 -9.61
C VAL A 589 9.31 21.98 -8.97
N ALA A 590 9.45 23.26 -9.32
CA ALA A 590 10.46 24.14 -8.74
C ALA A 590 10.27 24.35 -7.24
N HIS A 591 9.04 24.59 -6.78
CA HIS A 591 8.75 24.69 -5.34
C HIS A 591 9.03 23.38 -4.60
N LEU A 592 8.63 22.24 -5.17
CA LEU A 592 8.94 20.93 -4.59
C LEU A 592 10.45 20.72 -4.44
N HIS A 593 11.24 21.12 -5.43
CA HIS A 593 12.70 21.08 -5.34
C HIS A 593 13.25 22.03 -4.29
N ARG A 594 12.80 23.28 -4.24
CA ARG A 594 13.25 24.28 -3.27
C ARG A 594 12.98 23.81 -1.83
N ILE A 595 11.80 23.26 -1.56
CA ILE A 595 11.43 22.74 -0.23
C ILE A 595 12.31 21.54 0.14
N ARG A 596 12.53 20.60 -0.78
CA ARG A 596 13.38 19.42 -0.53
C ARG A 596 14.84 19.79 -0.35
N GLN A 597 15.34 20.79 -1.07
CA GLN A 597 16.69 21.31 -0.86
C GLN A 597 16.84 21.82 0.58
N ARG A 598 15.81 22.45 1.15
CA ARG A 598 15.82 22.85 2.58
C ARG A 598 15.83 21.62 3.50
N ALA A 599 15.03 20.60 3.22
CA ALA A 599 15.08 19.34 3.99
C ALA A 599 16.47 18.68 3.93
N ALA A 600 17.08 18.62 2.74
CA ALA A 600 18.41 18.06 2.54
C ALA A 600 19.49 18.82 3.32
N THR A 601 19.36 20.15 3.48
CA THR A 601 20.28 20.96 4.30
C THR A 601 20.08 20.80 5.81
N LEU A 602 18.91 20.31 6.24
CA LEU A 602 18.63 20.00 7.65
C LEU A 602 19.09 18.60 8.03
N SER A 603 19.27 17.71 7.04
CA SER A 603 19.81 16.38 7.28
C SER A 603 21.19 16.52 7.96
N PRO A 604 21.38 15.94 9.16
CA PRO A 604 22.70 15.92 9.76
C PRO A 604 23.65 15.22 8.78
N VAL A 605 24.72 15.93 8.39
CA VAL A 605 25.90 15.27 7.82
C VAL A 605 26.37 14.31 8.90
N GLN A 606 26.67 13.05 8.57
CA GLN A 606 27.17 12.05 9.52
C GLN A 606 28.48 12.52 10.18
N SER A 607 28.40 13.44 11.13
CA SER A 607 29.46 13.72 12.07
C SER A 607 29.35 12.63 13.12
N TYR A 608 30.37 11.78 13.19
CA TYR A 608 30.52 10.66 14.13
C TYR A 608 30.58 11.14 15.61
N PHE A 609 29.57 11.86 16.10
CA PHE A 609 29.48 12.28 17.49
C PHE A 609 28.91 11.15 18.36
N LEU A 610 29.55 10.96 19.52
CA LEU A 610 29.41 9.84 20.46
C LEU A 610 28.16 9.91 21.36
N SER A 611 27.17 10.75 21.05
CA SER A 611 25.92 10.84 21.82
C SER A 611 24.72 11.14 20.90
N ARG A 612 23.78 10.19 20.82
CA ARG A 612 22.48 10.37 20.16
C ARG A 612 21.64 11.37 20.96
N GLU A 613 21.18 12.44 20.33
CA GLU A 613 20.14 13.29 20.92
C GLU A 613 18.80 12.52 20.94
N PRO A 614 18.00 12.59 22.02
CA PRO A 614 16.69 11.94 22.07
C PRO A 614 15.79 12.41 20.94
N THR A 615 15.01 11.51 20.33
CA THR A 615 14.09 11.89 19.24
C THR A 615 13.01 12.87 19.72
N VAL A 616 12.31 13.53 18.80
CA VAL A 616 11.21 14.43 19.17
C VAL A 616 10.14 13.66 19.94
N GLU A 617 9.89 12.41 19.55
CA GLU A 617 8.95 11.50 20.19
C GLU A 617 9.39 11.18 21.63
N GLU A 618 10.65 10.77 21.79
CA GLU A 618 11.25 10.47 23.10
C GLU A 618 11.19 11.67 24.06
N ALA A 619 11.30 12.89 23.53
CA ALA A 619 11.34 14.11 24.33
C ALA A 619 9.97 14.73 24.67
N THR A 620 8.90 14.44 23.90
CA THR A 620 7.72 15.34 23.90
C THR A 620 6.35 14.71 24.06
N GLU A 621 6.27 13.38 24.24
CA GLU A 621 5.01 12.61 24.18
C GLU A 621 4.29 12.75 22.83
N PHE A 622 4.99 13.29 21.84
CA PHE A 622 4.58 13.31 20.45
C PHE A 622 4.78 11.91 19.88
N ASP A 623 3.76 11.41 19.22
CA ASP A 623 3.81 10.09 18.60
C ASP A 623 3.66 10.27 17.10
N LEU A 624 4.76 10.03 16.39
CA LEU A 624 4.80 9.83 14.95
C LEU A 624 5.03 8.35 14.72
N SER A 625 3.95 7.61 14.51
CA SER A 625 4.01 6.21 14.13
C SER A 625 3.67 6.07 12.65
N SER A 626 4.59 5.47 11.90
CA SER A 626 4.18 4.85 10.65
C SER A 626 3.39 3.60 11.04
N GLU A 627 2.28 3.34 10.37
CA GLU A 627 1.55 2.09 10.64
C GLU A 627 2.33 0.83 10.19
N HIS A 628 3.52 0.98 9.58
CA HIS A 628 4.43 -0.13 9.30
C HIS A 628 5.24 -0.58 10.52
N ASP A 629 5.20 0.19 11.62
CA ASP A 629 5.93 -0.13 12.87
C ASP A 629 5.11 -1.02 13.84
N TYR A 630 3.96 -1.56 13.41
CA TYR A 630 3.03 -2.35 14.24
C TYR A 630 2.91 -3.83 13.88
#